data_AF-A0AAW9TTD5-F1
#
_entry.id   AF-A0AAW9TTD5-F1
#
_cell.length_a   1.000
_cell.length_b   1.000
_cell.length_c   1.000
_cell.angle_alpha   90.00
_cell.angle_beta   90.00
_cell.angle_gamma   90.00
#
_symmetry.space_group_name_H-M   'P 1'
#
loop_
_entity.id
_entity.type
_entity.pdbx_description
1 polymer ?
#
loop_
_entity_poly.entity_id
_entity_poly.type
_entity_poly.pdbx_seq_one_letter_code
_entity_poly.pdbx_strand_id
1 'polypeptide(L)'
;MEMRDIDFLIIGATKSATTWLQQSLQQDPGIFMPDPELHYFSRYYERGDEWYLEHFADQEHRLLHGEKSNSYMDVPEAAERIKEKLPEARLIAQLRNPVDRAYSDYCMLYRRAEVGRDIAQYLDPRQGAGGRFLNGGLYYQQLQGYLDRFPAEQILVLLYEDLKIDARAQLARVRGFLGLEADVPLKPLAKKVKDKSEPVVNPTLRRLLRPLKPVAAPFRQNTGFKKLRSLIAGELQYAPLSHDLRARMTDYFAPETEKLGALVGRDLTDWLRNRSPEK
;
A
#
# COMPACT_ATOMS: atom_id res chain seq x y z
N MET A 1 11.46 15.01 20.55
CA MET A 1 11.01 14.88 19.15
C MET A 1 9.66 15.54 19.02
N GLU A 2 9.48 16.29 17.95
CA GLU A 2 8.33 17.11 17.63
C GLU A 2 7.81 16.73 16.23
N MET A 3 6.60 17.16 15.86
CA MET A 3 6.05 16.86 14.53
C MET A 3 6.97 17.29 13.39
N ARG A 4 7.64 18.45 13.52
CA ARG A 4 8.57 18.96 12.49
C ARG A 4 9.81 18.08 12.26
N ASP A 5 10.11 17.15 13.17
CA ASP A 5 11.23 16.23 13.04
C ASP A 5 10.89 15.03 12.12
N ILE A 6 9.67 14.97 11.59
CA ILE A 6 9.23 13.91 10.66
C ILE A 6 9.49 14.38 9.23
N ASP A 7 10.56 13.86 8.62
CA ASP A 7 11.08 14.32 7.34
C ASP A 7 10.27 13.85 6.13
N PHE A 8 9.69 12.64 6.18
CA PHE A 8 9.00 12.09 5.02
C PHE A 8 7.88 11.10 5.33
N LEU A 9 6.91 11.00 4.42
CA LEU A 9 5.81 10.05 4.47
C LEU A 9 5.69 9.26 3.17
N ILE A 10 5.54 7.94 3.28
CA ILE A 10 5.06 7.09 2.18
C ILE A 10 3.53 6.99 2.31
N ILE A 11 2.83 7.86 1.59
CA ILE A 11 1.39 8.11 1.73
C ILE A 11 0.50 7.06 1.04
N GLY A 12 1.07 6.24 0.17
CA GLY A 12 0.30 5.33 -0.63
C GLY A 12 1.09 4.69 -1.77
N ALA A 13 0.46 3.85 -2.57
CA ALA A 13 -0.93 3.39 -2.47
C ALA A 13 -1.04 1.96 -1.93
N THR A 14 -2.21 1.62 -1.39
CA THR A 14 -2.52 0.27 -0.93
C THR A 14 -2.33 -0.76 -2.05
N LYS A 15 -1.50 -1.78 -1.77
CA LYS A 15 -1.10 -2.87 -2.71
C LYS A 15 -0.17 -2.49 -3.85
N SER A 16 0.56 -1.38 -3.68
CA SER A 16 1.56 -0.90 -4.64
C SER A 16 3.00 -1.05 -4.15
N ALA A 17 3.28 -2.08 -3.34
CA ALA A 17 4.62 -2.39 -2.81
C ALA A 17 5.23 -1.38 -1.80
N THR A 18 4.43 -0.54 -1.17
CA THR A 18 4.91 0.38 -0.12
C THR A 18 5.62 -0.33 1.04
N THR A 19 5.21 -1.55 1.42
CA THR A 19 5.93 -2.36 2.44
C THR A 19 7.35 -2.73 1.99
N TRP A 20 7.55 -3.03 0.70
CA TRP A 20 8.89 -3.28 0.17
C TRP A 20 9.74 -2.02 0.30
N LEU A 21 9.18 -0.86 -0.06
CA LEU A 21 9.90 0.41 -0.01
C LEU A 21 10.32 0.77 1.43
N GLN A 22 9.43 0.66 2.42
CA GLN A 22 9.78 0.86 3.83
C GLN A 22 10.87 -0.10 4.28
N GLN A 23 10.75 -1.40 3.99
CA GLN A 23 11.76 -2.39 4.40
C GLN A 23 13.11 -2.15 3.73
N SER A 24 13.14 -1.60 2.51
CA SER A 24 14.36 -1.19 1.83
C SER A 24 14.99 0.05 2.46
N LEU A 25 14.20 1.06 2.83
CA LEU A 25 14.70 2.26 3.51
C LEU A 25 15.20 1.96 4.93
N GLN A 26 14.53 1.08 5.68
CA GLN A 26 14.94 0.63 7.01
C GLN A 26 16.28 -0.16 7.02
N GLN A 27 16.84 -0.50 5.85
CA GLN A 27 18.20 -1.07 5.79
C GLN A 27 19.28 0.00 6.01
N ASP A 28 18.95 1.28 5.82
CA ASP A 28 19.86 2.39 6.08
C ASP A 28 19.88 2.71 7.58
N PRO A 29 21.05 2.63 8.25
CA PRO A 29 21.13 2.99 9.67
C PRO A 29 20.87 4.48 9.95
N GLY A 30 20.87 5.35 8.94
CA GLY A 30 20.46 6.74 9.07
C GLY A 30 18.95 6.95 9.10
N ILE A 31 18.14 5.95 8.70
CA ILE A 31 16.69 6.12 8.56
C ILE A 31 15.96 5.33 9.64
N PHE A 32 14.98 5.97 10.29
CA PHE A 32 14.02 5.27 11.14
C PHE A 32 12.61 5.39 10.59
N MET A 33 11.89 4.26 10.60
CA MET A 33 10.47 4.19 10.29
C MET A 33 9.79 3.18 11.20
N PRO A 34 8.67 3.51 11.86
CA PRO A 34 7.93 2.56 12.68
C PRO A 34 7.22 1.49 11.84
N ASP A 35 7.15 0.25 12.36
CA ASP A 35 6.35 -0.87 11.83
C ASP A 35 5.64 -1.54 13.02
N PRO A 36 4.31 -1.71 13.03
CA PRO A 36 3.33 -1.59 11.93
C PRO A 36 2.98 -0.15 11.47
N GLU A 37 2.24 -0.05 10.36
CA GLU A 37 1.66 1.22 9.85
C GLU A 37 0.85 1.94 10.92
N LEU A 38 1.08 3.25 11.09
CA LEU A 38 0.45 4.03 12.15
C LEU A 38 -0.98 4.44 11.80
N HIS A 39 -1.28 4.69 10.52
CA HIS A 39 -2.56 5.19 10.03
C HIS A 39 -3.04 6.51 10.68
N TYR A 40 -2.16 7.22 11.39
CA TYR A 40 -2.46 8.41 12.20
C TYR A 40 -3.33 9.45 11.47
N PHE A 41 -2.80 10.07 10.41
CA PHE A 41 -3.53 11.10 9.63
C PHE A 41 -4.82 10.63 8.96
N SER A 42 -5.08 9.32 8.89
CA SER A 42 -6.29 8.76 8.25
C SER A 42 -7.33 8.20 9.21
N ARG A 43 -6.93 7.53 10.30
CA ARG A 43 -7.83 6.71 11.14
C ARG A 43 -7.75 6.98 12.63
N TYR A 44 -6.63 7.55 13.08
CA TYR A 44 -6.33 7.67 14.51
C TYR A 44 -5.88 9.09 14.87
N TYR A 45 -6.31 10.07 14.09
CA TYR A 45 -5.91 11.46 14.25
C TYR A 45 -6.34 12.02 15.61
N GLU A 46 -7.50 11.55 16.10
CA GLU A 46 -8.06 11.90 17.40
C GLU A 46 -7.21 11.46 18.59
N ARG A 47 -6.22 10.58 18.39
CA ARG A 47 -5.29 10.16 19.44
C ARG A 47 -4.25 11.23 19.80
N GLY A 48 -4.12 12.27 18.98
CA GLY A 48 -3.22 13.40 19.23
C GLY A 48 -1.77 13.14 18.83
N ASP A 49 -1.02 14.24 18.73
CA ASP A 49 0.37 14.27 18.25
C ASP A 49 1.31 13.47 19.18
N GLU A 50 1.07 13.51 20.49
CA GLU A 50 1.85 12.75 21.48
C GLU A 50 1.81 11.25 21.20
N TRP A 51 0.62 10.69 20.96
CA TRP A 51 0.45 9.28 20.60
C TRP A 51 1.20 8.92 19.30
N TYR A 52 1.24 9.84 18.33
CA TYR A 52 1.99 9.62 17.09
C TYR A 52 3.49 9.58 17.37
N LEU A 53 4.02 10.57 18.09
CA LEU A 53 5.45 10.75 18.35
C LEU A 53 6.04 9.66 19.27
N GLU A 54 5.24 9.04 20.13
CA GLU A 54 5.65 7.87 20.93
C GLU A 54 6.23 6.73 20.07
N HIS A 55 5.80 6.59 18.82
CA HIS A 55 6.29 5.54 17.91
C HIS A 55 7.71 5.80 17.40
N PHE A 56 8.25 7.00 17.66
CA PHE A 56 9.59 7.39 17.26
C PHE A 56 10.55 7.51 18.45
N ALA A 57 10.06 7.45 19.69
CA ALA A 57 10.86 7.64 20.90
C ALA A 57 12.17 6.81 20.90
N ASP A 58 13.23 7.40 21.45
CA ASP A 58 14.60 6.84 21.54
C ASP A 58 15.32 6.65 20.18
N GLN A 59 14.78 7.20 19.10
CA GLN A 59 15.38 7.14 17.75
C GLN A 59 15.88 8.49 17.25
N GLU A 60 15.98 9.51 18.11
CA GLU A 60 16.41 10.87 17.76
C GLU A 60 17.82 10.95 17.18
N HIS A 61 18.63 9.91 17.41
CA HIS A 61 19.99 9.79 16.86
C HIS A 61 20.03 9.46 15.36
N ARG A 62 18.87 9.15 14.75
CA ARG A 62 18.75 8.82 13.32
C ARG A 62 18.72 10.11 12.51
N LEU A 63 19.23 10.05 11.28
CA LEU A 63 19.34 11.21 10.39
C LEU A 63 17.97 11.63 9.84
N LEU A 64 17.14 10.64 9.45
CA LEU A 64 15.82 10.88 8.90
C LEU A 64 14.76 10.02 9.61
N HIS A 65 13.62 10.62 9.90
CA HIS A 65 12.45 9.95 10.44
C HIS A 65 11.33 10.00 9.41
N GLY A 66 10.76 8.84 9.12
CA GLY A 66 9.64 8.77 8.20
C GLY A 66 8.65 7.70 8.56
N GLU A 67 7.49 7.77 7.92
CA GLU A 67 6.38 6.86 8.23
C GLU A 67 5.70 6.38 6.95
N LYS A 68 5.08 5.21 7.02
CA LYS A 68 4.42 4.59 5.87
C LYS A 68 3.01 4.15 6.26
N SER A 69 2.02 4.87 5.77
CA SER A 69 0.61 4.47 5.85
C SER A 69 -0.01 4.52 4.48
N ASN A 70 -0.37 3.34 3.98
CA ASN A 70 -0.89 3.22 2.62
C ASN A 70 -2.30 3.82 2.42
N SER A 71 -2.95 4.21 3.51
CA SER A 71 -4.31 4.74 3.57
C SER A 71 -4.39 6.25 3.43
N TYR A 72 -3.26 6.97 3.47
CA TYR A 72 -3.29 8.44 3.44
C TYR A 72 -3.84 8.95 2.11
N MET A 73 -3.42 8.35 0.98
CA MET A 73 -4.00 8.68 -0.32
C MET A 73 -5.51 8.41 -0.43
N ASP A 74 -6.06 7.46 0.33
CA ASP A 74 -7.47 7.07 0.23
C ASP A 74 -8.41 7.97 1.06
N VAL A 75 -7.87 8.85 1.91
CA VAL A 75 -8.62 9.68 2.85
C VAL A 75 -8.31 11.16 2.60
N PRO A 76 -9.22 11.94 1.99
CA PRO A 76 -8.98 13.34 1.63
C PRO A 76 -8.47 14.21 2.80
N GLU A 77 -9.01 14.00 4.00
CA GLU A 77 -8.65 14.74 5.21
C GLU A 77 -7.20 14.48 5.65
N ALA A 78 -6.59 13.37 5.22
CA ALA A 78 -5.19 13.08 5.54
C ALA A 78 -4.26 14.12 4.89
N ALA A 79 -4.52 14.55 3.66
CA ALA A 79 -3.70 15.57 3.00
C ALA A 79 -3.73 16.91 3.75
N GLU A 80 -4.89 17.31 4.27
CA GLU A 80 -5.06 18.52 5.08
C GLU A 80 -4.27 18.43 6.39
N ARG A 81 -4.47 17.34 7.13
CA ARG A 81 -3.80 17.13 8.43
C ARG A 81 -2.28 17.01 8.28
N ILE A 82 -1.80 16.34 7.23
CA ILE A 82 -0.36 16.27 6.94
C ILE A 82 0.15 17.67 6.61
N LYS A 83 -0.56 18.48 5.82
CA LYS A 83 -0.09 19.84 5.51
C LYS A 83 -0.03 20.73 6.75
N GLU A 84 -1.02 20.62 7.62
CA GLU A 84 -1.08 21.38 8.88
C GLU A 84 0.08 21.01 9.82
N LYS A 85 0.35 19.72 9.98
CA LYS A 85 1.30 19.22 10.98
C LYS A 85 2.73 19.09 10.46
N LEU A 86 2.89 18.75 9.19
CA LEU A 86 4.13 18.37 8.52
C LEU A 86 4.32 19.15 7.20
N PRO A 87 4.29 20.49 7.20
CA PRO A 87 4.28 21.29 5.97
C PRO A 87 5.51 21.10 5.08
N GLU A 88 6.65 20.77 5.69
CA GLU A 88 7.96 20.59 5.02
C GLU A 88 8.27 19.13 4.68
N ALA A 89 7.42 18.17 5.11
CA ALA A 89 7.69 16.76 4.86
C ALA A 89 7.65 16.43 3.37
N ARG A 90 8.55 15.52 2.97
CA ARG A 90 8.57 14.94 1.62
C ARG A 90 7.58 13.78 1.54
N LEU A 91 6.78 13.73 0.49
CA LEU A 91 5.73 12.74 0.29
C LEU A 91 6.11 11.79 -0.83
N ILE A 92 5.94 10.49 -0.62
CA ILE A 92 6.22 9.45 -1.60
C ILE A 92 4.95 8.67 -1.88
N ALA A 93 4.52 8.67 -3.15
CA ALA A 93 3.39 7.91 -3.64
C ALA A 93 3.87 6.81 -4.60
N GLN A 94 3.79 5.55 -4.16
CA GLN A 94 4.07 4.39 -5.00
C GLN A 94 2.76 3.86 -5.60
N LEU A 95 2.59 3.99 -6.90
CA LEU A 95 1.40 3.59 -7.64
C LEU A 95 1.62 2.27 -8.36
N ARG A 96 0.54 1.68 -8.85
CA ARG A 96 0.53 0.43 -9.60
C ARG A 96 -0.66 0.47 -10.55
N ASN A 97 -0.63 -0.27 -11.66
CA ASN A 97 -1.83 -0.44 -12.48
C ASN A 97 -3.10 -0.67 -11.61
N PRO A 98 -4.13 0.18 -11.73
CA PRO A 98 -5.25 0.22 -10.77
C PRO A 98 -6.09 -1.07 -10.78
N VAL A 99 -6.18 -1.75 -11.93
CA VAL A 99 -6.84 -3.07 -12.05
C VAL A 99 -6.09 -4.12 -11.24
N ASP A 100 -4.77 -4.20 -11.44
CA ASP A 100 -3.90 -5.16 -10.75
C ASP A 100 -3.79 -4.87 -9.25
N ARG A 101 -3.82 -3.59 -8.87
CA ARG A 101 -3.90 -3.13 -7.48
C ARG A 101 -5.21 -3.59 -6.83
N ALA A 102 -6.34 -3.36 -7.48
CA ALA A 102 -7.66 -3.77 -6.99
C ALA A 102 -7.77 -5.28 -6.84
N TYR A 103 -7.30 -6.04 -7.84
CA TYR A 103 -7.22 -7.50 -7.76
C TYR A 103 -6.34 -7.96 -6.60
N SER A 104 -5.18 -7.32 -6.41
CA SER A 104 -4.29 -7.65 -5.30
C SER A 104 -4.89 -7.33 -3.93
N ASP A 105 -5.75 -6.33 -3.82
CA ASP A 105 -6.45 -6.00 -2.58
C ASP A 105 -7.55 -7.02 -2.30
N TYR A 106 -8.32 -7.40 -3.33
CA TYR A 106 -9.29 -8.50 -3.25
C TYR A 106 -8.63 -9.80 -2.77
N CYS A 107 -7.52 -10.24 -3.39
CA CYS A 107 -6.80 -11.44 -2.95
C CYS A 107 -6.40 -11.38 -1.47
N MET A 108 -5.98 -10.20 -0.99
CA MET A 108 -5.58 -10.00 0.40
C MET A 108 -6.78 -10.16 1.35
N LEU A 109 -7.91 -9.54 1.05
CA LEU A 109 -9.11 -9.64 1.88
C LEU A 109 -9.76 -11.02 1.80
N TYR A 110 -9.70 -11.67 0.63
CA TYR A 110 -10.16 -13.05 0.45
C TYR A 110 -9.36 -14.00 1.34
N ARG A 111 -8.03 -13.88 1.35
CA ARG A 111 -7.14 -14.62 2.25
C ARG A 111 -7.43 -14.35 3.74
N ARG A 112 -7.95 -13.16 4.07
CA ARG A 112 -8.37 -12.79 5.43
C ARG A 112 -9.78 -13.26 5.78
N ALA A 113 -10.50 -13.85 4.83
CA ALA A 113 -11.92 -14.23 4.94
C ALA A 113 -12.86 -13.04 5.18
N GLU A 114 -12.48 -11.86 4.66
CA GLU A 114 -13.26 -10.62 4.75
C GLU A 114 -14.18 -10.42 3.53
N VAL A 115 -13.86 -11.07 2.40
CA VAL A 115 -14.68 -11.09 1.18
C VAL A 115 -14.88 -12.52 0.66
N GLY A 116 -15.93 -12.71 -0.14
CA GLY A 116 -16.29 -13.98 -0.77
C GLY A 116 -15.46 -14.31 -2.02
N ARG A 117 -15.73 -15.47 -2.63
CA ARG A 117 -15.03 -15.97 -3.83
C ARG A 117 -15.54 -15.34 -5.13
N ASP A 118 -16.77 -14.86 -5.14
CA ASP A 118 -17.33 -14.15 -6.29
C ASP A 118 -16.64 -12.80 -6.44
N ILE A 119 -15.61 -12.78 -7.27
CA ILE A 119 -14.76 -11.61 -7.48
C ILE A 119 -15.50 -10.47 -8.18
N ALA A 120 -16.46 -10.78 -9.05
CA ALA A 120 -17.20 -9.79 -9.82
C ALA A 120 -18.04 -8.90 -8.91
N GLN A 121 -18.60 -9.47 -7.83
CA GLN A 121 -19.31 -8.72 -6.79
C GLN A 121 -18.48 -7.54 -6.23
N TYR A 122 -17.16 -7.66 -6.20
CA TYR A 122 -16.27 -6.69 -5.57
C TYR A 122 -15.52 -5.79 -6.56
N LEU A 123 -15.24 -6.31 -7.75
CA LEU A 123 -14.37 -5.66 -8.73
C LEU A 123 -15.11 -5.16 -9.98
N ASP A 124 -16.36 -5.59 -10.21
CA ASP A 124 -17.12 -5.12 -11.38
C ASP A 124 -17.65 -3.70 -11.14
N PRO A 125 -17.23 -2.70 -11.93
CA PRO A 125 -17.70 -1.33 -11.78
C PRO A 125 -19.23 -1.20 -11.94
N ARG A 126 -19.88 -2.12 -12.65
CA ARG A 126 -21.34 -2.12 -12.84
C ARG A 126 -22.11 -2.48 -11.57
N GLN A 127 -21.49 -3.19 -10.64
CA GLN A 127 -22.14 -3.67 -9.42
C GLN A 127 -21.84 -2.80 -8.19
N GLY A 128 -20.72 -2.08 -8.21
CA GLY A 128 -20.20 -1.45 -7.00
C GLY A 128 -19.22 -0.30 -7.25
N ALA A 129 -19.45 0.51 -8.30
CA ALA A 129 -18.80 1.81 -8.39
C ALA A 129 -18.92 2.55 -7.04
N GLY A 130 -17.79 2.93 -6.44
CA GLY A 130 -17.74 3.51 -5.09
C GLY A 130 -17.20 2.61 -3.99
N GLY A 131 -16.88 1.33 -4.25
CA GLY A 131 -16.28 0.43 -3.27
C GLY A 131 -14.76 0.62 -3.10
N ARG A 132 -14.20 0.19 -1.95
CA ARG A 132 -12.76 0.31 -1.61
C ARG A 132 -11.80 -0.22 -2.68
N PHE A 133 -12.23 -1.21 -3.47
CA PHE A 133 -11.39 -1.82 -4.50
C PHE A 133 -11.23 -0.91 -5.71
N LEU A 134 -12.28 -0.19 -6.07
CA LEU A 134 -12.27 0.72 -7.21
C LEU A 134 -11.75 2.10 -6.78
N ASN A 135 -12.25 2.64 -5.67
CA ASN A 135 -11.86 3.97 -5.20
C ASN A 135 -10.37 4.07 -4.88
N GLY A 136 -9.75 3.02 -4.32
CA GLY A 136 -8.32 3.01 -4.03
C GLY A 136 -7.41 2.94 -5.28
N GLY A 137 -7.98 2.98 -6.48
CA GLY A 137 -7.27 3.12 -7.75
C GLY A 137 -7.51 4.45 -8.45
N LEU A 138 -8.26 5.38 -7.85
CA LEU A 138 -8.57 6.70 -8.42
C LEU A 138 -7.44 7.71 -8.14
N TYR A 139 -6.25 7.41 -8.64
CA TYR A 139 -5.03 8.07 -8.20
C TYR A 139 -4.92 9.55 -8.58
N TYR A 140 -5.50 9.97 -9.70
CA TYR A 140 -5.42 11.38 -10.10
C TYR A 140 -6.18 12.25 -9.11
N GLN A 141 -7.42 11.88 -8.74
CA GLN A 141 -8.20 12.55 -7.70
C GLN A 141 -7.46 12.56 -6.36
N GLN A 142 -6.91 11.43 -5.97
CA GLN A 142 -6.18 11.29 -4.70
C GLN A 142 -4.92 12.17 -4.67
N LEU A 143 -4.09 12.14 -5.72
CA LEU A 143 -2.87 12.94 -5.80
C LEU A 143 -3.15 14.44 -5.96
N GLN A 144 -4.21 14.81 -6.68
CA GLN A 144 -4.59 16.22 -6.82
C GLN A 144 -4.80 16.87 -5.45
N GLY A 145 -5.47 16.18 -4.51
CA GLY A 145 -5.65 16.68 -3.15
C GLY A 145 -4.34 16.99 -2.41
N TYR A 146 -3.26 16.27 -2.70
CA TYR A 146 -1.93 16.57 -2.16
C TYR A 146 -1.23 17.69 -2.92
N LEU A 147 -1.27 17.68 -4.26
CA LEU A 147 -0.66 18.71 -5.10
C LEU A 147 -1.30 20.09 -4.92
N ASP A 148 -2.56 20.15 -4.53
CA ASP A 148 -3.25 21.41 -4.18
C ASP A 148 -2.70 22.04 -2.88
N ARG A 149 -1.99 21.26 -2.05
CA ARG A 149 -1.53 21.65 -0.70
C ARG A 149 -0.01 21.67 -0.57
N PHE A 150 0.70 20.90 -1.38
CA PHE A 150 2.14 20.75 -1.36
C PHE A 150 2.74 21.15 -2.71
N PRO A 151 3.90 21.84 -2.72
CA PRO A 151 4.75 21.97 -3.89
C PRO A 151 4.99 20.61 -4.54
N ALA A 152 5.00 20.57 -5.88
CA ALA A 152 5.20 19.33 -6.63
C ALA A 152 6.57 18.69 -6.32
N GLU A 153 7.57 19.50 -6.00
CA GLU A 153 8.92 19.08 -5.63
C GLU A 153 8.97 18.36 -4.27
N GLN A 154 7.93 18.51 -3.43
CA GLN A 154 7.78 17.75 -2.19
C GLN A 154 7.06 16.41 -2.43
N ILE A 155 6.65 16.06 -3.66
CA ILE A 155 5.95 14.81 -3.95
C ILE A 155 6.70 13.98 -4.99
N LEU A 156 7.17 12.81 -4.58
CA LEU A 156 7.74 11.82 -5.47
C LEU A 156 6.71 10.76 -5.84
N VAL A 157 6.36 10.68 -7.13
CA VAL A 157 5.54 9.59 -7.68
C VAL A 157 6.42 8.48 -8.27
N LEU A 158 6.18 7.25 -7.82
CA LEU A 158 6.86 6.03 -8.24
C LEU A 158 5.84 5.05 -8.84
N LEU A 159 6.28 4.22 -9.80
CA LEU A 159 5.46 3.14 -10.35
C LEU A 159 5.99 1.77 -9.91
N TYR A 160 5.10 0.87 -9.55
CA TYR A 160 5.41 -0.51 -9.21
C TYR A 160 5.99 -1.29 -10.40
N GLU A 161 5.66 -0.89 -11.61
CA GLU A 161 6.21 -1.47 -12.83
C GLU A 161 7.71 -1.16 -12.96
N ASP A 162 8.14 0.06 -12.63
CA ASP A 162 9.56 0.45 -12.61
C ASP A 162 10.36 -0.38 -11.59
N LEU A 163 9.76 -0.68 -10.43
CA LEU A 163 10.35 -1.56 -9.40
C LEU A 163 10.71 -2.95 -9.95
N LYS A 164 9.85 -3.50 -10.82
CA LYS A 164 10.07 -4.82 -11.40
C LYS A 164 11.19 -4.83 -12.43
N ILE A 165 11.44 -3.70 -13.07
CA ILE A 165 12.49 -3.53 -14.07
C ILE A 165 13.82 -3.32 -13.36
N ASP A 166 13.90 -2.34 -12.47
CA ASP A 166 15.11 -2.02 -11.72
C ASP A 166 14.79 -1.46 -10.32
N ALA A 167 14.81 -2.36 -9.35
CA ALA A 167 14.61 -2.03 -7.94
C ALA A 167 15.70 -1.13 -7.35
N ARG A 168 16.94 -1.24 -7.86
CA ARG A 168 18.07 -0.44 -7.37
C ARG A 168 17.94 1.00 -7.86
N ALA A 169 17.63 1.20 -9.14
CA ALA A 169 17.41 2.53 -9.70
C ALA A 169 16.21 3.23 -9.03
N GLN A 170 15.11 2.52 -8.78
CA GLN A 170 13.97 3.10 -8.06
C GLN A 170 14.36 3.50 -6.63
N LEU A 171 15.09 2.66 -5.89
CA LEU A 171 15.53 3.02 -4.55
C LEU A 171 16.50 4.20 -4.56
N ALA A 172 17.45 4.24 -5.49
CA ALA A 172 18.38 5.36 -5.65
C ALA A 172 17.64 6.68 -5.90
N ARG A 173 16.57 6.66 -6.70
CA ARG A 173 15.70 7.84 -6.91
C ARG A 173 15.02 8.29 -5.61
N VAL A 174 14.53 7.35 -4.79
CA VAL A 174 13.95 7.71 -3.48
C VAL A 174 15.00 8.30 -2.56
N ARG A 175 16.20 7.72 -2.51
CA ARG A 175 17.30 8.23 -1.68
C ARG A 175 17.72 9.64 -2.08
N GLY A 176 17.90 9.88 -3.38
CA GLY A 176 18.20 11.22 -3.90
C GLY A 176 17.09 12.23 -3.58
N PHE A 177 15.82 11.82 -3.71
CA PHE A 177 14.69 12.65 -3.30
C PHE A 177 14.68 12.96 -1.80
N LEU A 178 15.14 12.03 -0.96
CA LEU A 178 15.34 12.23 0.47
C LEU A 178 16.65 12.96 0.82
N GLY A 179 17.45 13.37 -0.17
CA GLY A 179 18.71 14.09 0.05
C GLY A 179 19.85 13.23 0.61
N LEU A 180 19.79 11.91 0.40
CA LEU A 180 20.81 10.98 0.86
C LEU A 180 21.87 10.77 -0.22
N GLU A 181 23.12 11.09 0.11
CA GLU A 181 24.29 11.07 -0.78
C GLU A 181 24.83 9.65 -1.06
N ALA A 182 24.65 8.70 -0.14
CA ALA A 182 25.26 7.38 -0.23
C ALA A 182 24.35 6.34 -0.91
N ASP A 183 24.88 5.55 -1.84
CA ASP A 183 24.20 4.32 -2.28
C ASP A 183 24.41 3.23 -1.23
N VAL A 184 23.33 2.75 -0.62
CA VAL A 184 23.38 1.64 0.34
C VAL A 184 23.13 0.34 -0.43
N PRO A 185 24.03 -0.66 -0.35
CA PRO A 185 23.82 -1.93 -1.01
C PRO A 185 22.50 -2.55 -0.57
N LEU A 186 21.59 -2.78 -1.53
CA LEU A 186 20.36 -3.52 -1.29
C LEU A 186 20.71 -4.94 -0.82
N LYS A 187 20.46 -5.24 0.45
CA LYS A 187 20.44 -6.62 0.90
C LYS A 187 19.16 -7.27 0.35
N PRO A 188 19.26 -8.48 -0.24
CA PRO A 188 18.08 -9.23 -0.64
C PRO A 188 17.12 -9.32 0.54
N LEU A 189 15.89 -8.83 0.38
CA LEU A 189 14.87 -9.01 1.40
C LEU A 189 14.65 -10.52 1.57
N ALA A 190 14.82 -11.01 2.81
CA ALA A 190 14.92 -12.44 3.13
C ALA A 190 13.71 -13.29 2.73
N LYS A 191 12.62 -12.67 2.25
CA LYS A 191 11.42 -13.33 1.71
C LYS A 191 10.69 -12.37 0.77
N LYS A 192 10.05 -12.87 -0.29
CA LYS A 192 9.06 -12.07 -1.03
C LYS A 192 8.04 -11.52 -0.03
N VAL A 193 7.99 -10.20 0.11
CA VAL A 193 7.09 -9.52 1.03
C VAL A 193 5.66 -9.97 0.74
N LYS A 194 5.04 -10.70 1.68
CA LYS A 194 3.67 -11.23 1.58
C LYS A 194 3.46 -12.20 0.41
N ASP A 195 4.30 -13.21 0.29
CA ASP A 195 4.16 -14.28 -0.70
C ASP A 195 2.73 -14.85 -0.73
N LYS A 196 2.15 -14.92 -1.93
CA LYS A 196 0.80 -15.43 -2.16
C LYS A 196 0.72 -16.95 -2.00
N SER A 197 1.87 -17.64 -2.02
CA SER A 197 2.03 -19.09 -1.85
C SER A 197 2.08 -19.55 -0.39
N GLU A 198 2.16 -18.63 0.58
CA GLU A 198 2.20 -19.05 1.99
C GLU A 198 0.92 -19.82 2.37
N PRO A 199 1.06 -21.03 2.95
CA PRO A 199 -0.08 -21.86 3.30
C PRO A 199 -0.97 -21.14 4.31
N VAL A 200 -2.23 -20.98 3.95
CA VAL A 200 -3.23 -20.33 4.79
C VAL A 200 -4.39 -21.28 5.03
N VAL A 201 -4.97 -21.15 6.23
CA VAL A 201 -6.23 -21.83 6.55
C VAL A 201 -7.28 -21.33 5.56
N ASN A 202 -7.98 -22.26 4.92
CA ASN A 202 -9.04 -21.97 3.95
C ASN A 202 -9.99 -20.86 4.49
N PRO A 203 -10.31 -19.81 3.70
CA PRO A 203 -11.14 -18.69 4.15
C PRO A 203 -12.49 -19.09 4.76
N THR A 204 -13.16 -20.11 4.22
CA THR A 204 -14.45 -20.61 4.74
C THR A 204 -14.28 -21.16 6.15
N LEU A 205 -13.25 -21.99 6.34
CA LEU A 205 -12.90 -22.56 7.65
C LEU A 205 -12.43 -21.46 8.61
N ARG A 206 -11.67 -20.49 8.14
CA ARG A 206 -11.22 -19.33 8.93
C ARG A 206 -12.40 -18.47 9.40
N ARG A 207 -13.43 -18.30 8.58
CA ARG A 207 -14.67 -17.58 8.94
C ARG A 207 -15.44 -18.33 10.02
N LEU A 208 -15.56 -19.66 9.88
CA LEU A 208 -16.19 -20.53 10.86
C LEU A 208 -15.47 -20.50 12.22
N LEU A 209 -14.13 -20.54 12.21
CA LEU A 209 -13.31 -20.52 13.42
C LEU A 209 -13.09 -19.10 14.00
N ARG A 210 -13.63 -18.05 13.38
CA ARG A 210 -13.46 -16.66 13.83
C ARG A 210 -13.86 -16.43 15.30
N PRO A 211 -14.98 -16.99 15.82
CA PRO A 211 -15.40 -16.82 17.22
C PRO A 211 -14.44 -17.45 18.22
N LEU A 212 -13.67 -18.48 17.80
CA LEU A 212 -12.73 -19.20 18.65
C LEU A 212 -11.35 -18.52 18.73
N LYS A 213 -11.13 -17.41 18.00
CA LYS A 213 -9.86 -16.66 18.02
C LYS A 213 -9.37 -16.25 19.41
N PRO A 214 -10.18 -15.70 20.33
CA PRO A 214 -9.69 -15.29 21.64
C PRO A 214 -9.31 -16.50 22.50
N VAL A 215 -10.05 -17.60 22.39
CA VAL A 215 -9.77 -18.87 23.09
C VAL A 215 -8.49 -19.53 22.58
N ALA A 216 -8.23 -19.44 21.27
CA ALA A 216 -7.04 -20.01 20.64
C ALA A 216 -5.79 -19.10 20.73
N ALA A 217 -5.96 -17.81 21.07
CA ALA A 217 -4.86 -16.84 21.09
C ALA A 217 -3.69 -17.24 22.03
N PRO A 218 -3.92 -17.72 23.27
CA PRO A 218 -2.85 -18.14 24.17
C PRO A 218 -2.06 -19.35 23.65
N PHE A 219 -2.71 -20.21 22.86
CA PHE A 219 -2.12 -21.46 22.38
C PHE A 219 -1.45 -21.34 21.02
N ARG A 220 -1.46 -20.15 20.39
CA ARG A 220 -0.94 -19.94 19.02
C ARG A 220 0.53 -20.28 18.83
N GLN A 221 1.33 -20.11 19.87
CA GLN A 221 2.76 -20.41 19.82
C GLN A 221 3.10 -21.87 20.12
N ASN A 222 2.13 -22.64 20.62
CA ASN A 222 2.29 -24.05 20.95
C ASN A 222 2.52 -24.88 19.67
N THR A 223 3.49 -25.78 19.73
CA THR A 223 3.86 -26.72 18.66
C THR A 223 2.69 -27.58 18.19
N GLY A 224 1.80 -28.01 19.11
CA GLY A 224 0.60 -28.78 18.76
C GLY A 224 -0.40 -27.96 17.94
N PHE A 225 -0.60 -26.70 18.30
CA PHE A 225 -1.45 -25.77 17.56
C PHE A 225 -0.85 -25.43 16.18
N LYS A 226 0.48 -25.26 16.10
CA LYS A 226 1.19 -25.06 14.82
C LYS A 226 1.00 -26.25 13.88
N LYS A 227 1.13 -27.49 14.38
CA LYS A 227 0.87 -28.73 13.61
C LYS A 227 -0.59 -28.84 13.16
N LEU A 228 -1.55 -28.59 14.05
CA LEU A 228 -2.98 -28.60 13.69
C LEU A 228 -3.28 -27.57 12.61
N ARG A 229 -2.73 -26.36 12.76
CA ARG A 229 -2.87 -25.27 11.80
C ARG A 229 -2.24 -25.62 10.45
N SER A 230 -1.08 -26.27 10.42
CA SER A 230 -0.44 -26.68 9.16
C SER A 230 -1.22 -27.79 8.45
N LEU A 231 -1.89 -28.69 9.18
CA LEU A 231 -2.73 -29.74 8.59
C LEU A 231 -3.97 -29.18 7.87
N ILE A 232 -4.50 -28.05 8.33
CA ILE A 232 -5.66 -27.38 7.71
C ILE A 232 -5.26 -26.24 6.76
N ALA A 233 -3.96 -25.97 6.64
CA ALA A 233 -3.44 -24.94 5.74
C ALA A 233 -3.14 -25.57 4.38
N GLY A 234 -3.67 -24.96 3.33
CA GLY A 234 -3.43 -25.39 1.95
C GLY A 234 -3.04 -24.21 1.07
N GLU A 235 -2.64 -24.50 -0.16
CA GLU A 235 -2.46 -23.47 -1.17
C GLU A 235 -3.81 -22.82 -1.48
N LEU A 236 -3.88 -21.50 -1.28
CA LEU A 236 -5.10 -20.75 -1.55
C LEU A 236 -5.20 -20.47 -3.05
N GLN A 237 -6.18 -21.07 -3.70
CA GLN A 237 -6.51 -20.72 -5.09
C GLN A 237 -7.36 -19.44 -5.13
N TYR A 238 -6.83 -18.42 -5.80
CA TYR A 238 -7.55 -17.16 -6.03
C TYR A 238 -8.47 -17.29 -7.24
N ALA A 239 -9.65 -16.66 -7.20
CA ALA A 239 -10.50 -16.55 -8.37
C ALA A 239 -9.75 -15.75 -9.46
N PRO A 240 -9.58 -16.28 -10.68
CA PRO A 240 -8.86 -15.57 -11.73
C PRO A 240 -9.65 -14.33 -12.16
N LEU A 241 -8.93 -13.25 -12.47
CA LEU A 241 -9.53 -12.08 -13.10
C LEU A 241 -9.77 -12.40 -14.58
N SER A 242 -11.04 -12.58 -14.97
CA SER A 242 -11.39 -12.86 -16.36
C SER A 242 -11.02 -11.68 -17.26
N HIS A 243 -10.79 -11.97 -18.55
CA HIS A 243 -10.49 -10.94 -19.55
C HIS A 243 -11.58 -9.86 -19.61
N ASP A 244 -12.84 -10.29 -19.64
CA ASP A 244 -14.01 -9.42 -19.70
C ASP A 244 -14.16 -8.52 -18.46
N LEU A 245 -13.93 -9.06 -17.24
CA LEU A 245 -13.92 -8.23 -16.03
C LEU A 245 -12.74 -7.26 -16.00
N ARG A 246 -11.54 -7.70 -16.43
CA ARG A 246 -10.37 -6.83 -16.58
C ARG A 246 -10.65 -5.68 -17.56
N ALA A 247 -11.31 -5.96 -18.68
CA ALA A 247 -11.64 -4.95 -19.68
C ALA A 247 -12.57 -3.88 -19.09
N ARG A 248 -13.66 -4.28 -18.42
CA ARG A 248 -14.56 -3.33 -17.74
C ARG A 248 -13.86 -2.46 -16.70
N MET A 249 -12.98 -3.06 -15.90
CA MET A 249 -12.20 -2.29 -14.91
C MET A 249 -11.24 -1.32 -15.60
N THR A 250 -10.62 -1.73 -16.71
CA THR A 250 -9.74 -0.88 -17.50
C THR A 250 -10.51 0.31 -18.09
N ASP A 251 -11.70 0.07 -18.64
CA ASP A 251 -12.60 1.11 -19.16
C ASP A 251 -13.05 2.08 -18.04
N TYR A 252 -13.29 1.56 -16.83
CA TYR A 252 -13.64 2.39 -15.67
C TYR A 252 -12.49 3.30 -15.22
N PHE A 253 -11.26 2.78 -15.16
CA PHE A 253 -10.08 3.54 -14.73
C PHE A 253 -9.46 4.41 -15.84
N ALA A 254 -9.90 4.24 -17.08
CA ALA A 254 -9.33 4.88 -18.25
C ALA A 254 -9.24 6.42 -18.15
N PRO A 255 -10.35 7.14 -17.85
CA PRO A 255 -10.30 8.60 -17.77
C PRO A 255 -9.34 9.09 -16.68
N GLU A 256 -9.23 8.33 -15.59
CA GLU A 256 -8.39 8.68 -14.47
C GLU A 256 -6.91 8.40 -14.74
N THR A 257 -6.62 7.33 -15.46
CA THR A 257 -5.26 6.95 -15.85
C THR A 257 -4.68 7.93 -16.86
N GLU A 258 -5.50 8.42 -17.80
CA GLU A 258 -5.08 9.43 -18.78
C GLU A 258 -4.71 10.75 -18.09
N LYS A 259 -5.57 11.24 -17.19
CA LYS A 259 -5.29 12.45 -16.39
C LYS A 259 -4.07 12.28 -15.49
N LEU A 260 -3.93 11.11 -14.87
CA LEU A 260 -2.76 10.79 -14.06
C LEU A 260 -1.47 10.84 -14.89
N GLY A 261 -1.46 10.25 -16.08
CA GLY A 261 -0.29 10.24 -16.96
C GLY A 261 0.18 11.65 -17.31
N ALA A 262 -0.75 12.55 -17.64
CA ALA A 262 -0.47 13.96 -17.86
C ALA A 262 0.05 14.66 -16.59
N LEU A 263 -0.59 14.41 -15.44
CA LEU A 263 -0.23 15.00 -14.14
C LEU A 263 1.19 14.65 -13.71
N VAL A 264 1.62 13.39 -13.90
CA VAL A 264 2.94 12.92 -13.44
C VAL A 264 4.00 12.92 -14.55
N GLY A 265 3.64 13.33 -15.76
CA GLY A 265 4.54 13.35 -16.92
C GLY A 265 5.04 11.95 -17.32
N ARG A 266 4.20 10.91 -17.22
CA ARG A 266 4.55 9.52 -17.54
C ARG A 266 3.58 8.94 -18.55
N ASP A 267 4.12 8.15 -19.48
CA ASP A 267 3.29 7.31 -20.34
C ASP A 267 2.73 6.13 -19.53
N LEU A 268 1.40 6.11 -19.40
CA LEU A 268 0.64 5.05 -18.72
C LEU A 268 -0.23 4.25 -19.70
N THR A 269 0.04 4.33 -21.01
CA THR A 269 -0.70 3.60 -22.05
C THR A 269 -0.72 2.09 -21.80
N ASP A 270 0.35 1.55 -21.21
CA ASP A 270 0.45 0.14 -20.82
C ASP A 270 -0.65 -0.28 -19.83
N TRP A 271 -1.13 0.65 -19.01
CA TRP A 271 -2.22 0.37 -18.08
C TRP A 271 -3.59 0.27 -18.77
N LEU A 272 -3.69 0.73 -20.02
CA LEU A 272 -4.91 0.78 -20.82
C LEU A 272 -5.02 -0.36 -21.85
N ARG A 273 -4.00 -1.20 -22.04
CA ARG A 273 -3.90 -2.21 -23.13
C ARG A 273 -5.01 -3.28 -23.20
N ASN A 274 -5.94 -3.34 -22.24
CA ASN A 274 -7.03 -4.34 -22.20
C ASN A 274 -8.43 -3.71 -22.29
N ARG A 275 -8.59 -2.53 -22.88
CA ARG A 275 -9.93 -1.93 -23.07
C ARG A 275 -10.86 -2.83 -23.88
N SER A 276 -12.15 -2.74 -23.59
CA SER A 276 -13.15 -3.33 -24.49
C SER A 276 -13.03 -2.64 -25.85
N PRO A 277 -13.19 -3.37 -26.98
CA PRO A 277 -13.30 -2.70 -28.27
C PRO A 277 -14.45 -1.70 -28.21
N GLU A 278 -14.21 -0.46 -28.63
CA GLU A 278 -15.25 0.56 -28.76
C GLU A 278 -16.35 -0.03 -29.66
N LYS A 279 -17.59 -0.02 -29.14
CA LYS A 279 -18.78 -0.48 -29.87
C LYS A 279 -19.34 0.61 -30.76
#